data_AF-A0A949ZVD1-F1
#
_entry.id   AF-A0A949ZVD1-F1
#
_cell.length_a   1.000
_cell.length_b   1.000
_cell.length_c   1.000
_cell.angle_alpha   90.00
_cell.angle_beta   90.00
_cell.angle_gamma   90.00
#
_symmetry.space_group_name_H-M   'P 1'
#
loop_
_entity.id
_entity.type
_entity.pdbx_description
1 polymer ?
#
loop_
_entity_poly.entity_id
_entity_poly.type
_entity_poly.pdbx_seq_one_letter_code
_entity_poly.pdbx_strand_id
1 'polypeptide(L)'
;MKKRSNWLTMLTAGAGCALILGLTACGGGGGGANPAPTQMKGTVNLQITDGPSDEFQHLWVTFTAISFHTDPNAAWSASDATWVTMKLPAPVTIDLTTLNNGALNTLFSGMSLPVGTYRQIRFLLDGPDAPLDASALATKDSNGAALQWNDQVEYLAANSTTALESPLEIAYPTQGIQLVGTFNVVQGATVNLAVDFDLEQSIVPFKHDTLTYFTMRPNLRYYDMTQVAAITGTVDPSKLCQTIAAEGAQSPACAFNLIVKAELLTADGSRHYVARATTVDPVTGNFTLYPLWTQDASGNAIASYDVLIRGRNIETMIVQTVPVTMGSVPPGGLGLAPTRLQSTPIALTLNSGEYTAQFAANAPLAPLTSGYVIFQQTLSGAGAVPYQVRGRNTDPFNGTFRNPIPLQGSTSSLHVAPYNGGNALAFNSQTPVEGAGAFTVADNEVAYYTLGTAGVMPPPSAPSTSQTFTPAPPVLLSGVQSGTINVTLAFSGIGVDNQCELVLARFAAIVDTYDCHSFLSTNGGTNTGSFALNGVPAGDSAMPVPGAYYYAYVRLWQAGHGAATRRIVPLPGFIDLRSTSAATLNGSVPGA
;
A
#
# COMPACT_ATOMS: atom_id res chain seq x y z
N MET A 1 0.43 46.13 40.02
CA MET A 1 0.48 47.10 41.14
C MET A 1 -0.77 47.99 41.09
N LYS A 2 -1.45 48.15 42.24
CA LYS A 2 -2.53 49.12 42.58
C LYS A 2 -3.87 48.99 41.83
N LYS A 3 -4.92 48.44 42.48
CA LYS A 3 -5.99 49.11 43.30
C LYS A 3 -7.08 49.73 42.39
N ARG A 4 -8.41 49.62 42.55
CA ARG A 4 -9.39 49.23 43.61
C ARG A 4 -10.74 49.01 42.88
N SER A 5 -11.53 47.98 43.17
CA SER A 5 -12.66 47.93 44.13
C SER A 5 -13.72 49.03 43.96
N ASN A 6 -14.97 48.60 43.72
CA ASN A 6 -16.17 49.25 44.28
C ASN A 6 -17.04 48.20 44.96
N TRP A 7 -17.20 48.38 46.26
CA TRP A 7 -18.17 47.74 47.14
C TRP A 7 -19.44 48.59 47.20
N LEU A 8 -20.61 47.97 47.41
CA LEU A 8 -21.51 48.42 48.47
C LEU A 8 -22.38 47.24 48.96
N THR A 9 -22.62 47.27 50.26
CA THR A 9 -23.05 46.19 51.16
C THR A 9 -24.38 46.58 51.80
N MET A 10 -25.26 45.61 52.09
CA MET A 10 -26.18 45.57 53.26
C MET A 10 -26.86 44.17 53.25
N LEU A 11 -26.57 43.20 54.15
CA LEU A 11 -27.02 43.01 55.55
C LEU A 11 -28.55 43.22 55.69
N THR A 12 -29.41 42.25 56.08
CA THR A 12 -29.41 41.37 57.27
C THR A 12 -30.51 40.28 57.23
N ALA A 13 -30.22 39.14 57.88
CA ALA A 13 -31.07 38.33 58.80
C ALA A 13 -32.39 37.64 58.33
N GLY A 14 -32.29 36.32 58.13
CA GLY A 14 -32.85 35.29 59.03
C GLY A 14 -34.37 35.16 59.23
N ALA A 15 -34.94 34.04 58.76
CA ALA A 15 -35.98 33.28 59.46
C ALA A 15 -36.08 31.86 58.87
N GLY A 16 -35.77 30.85 59.68
CA GLY A 16 -36.00 29.44 59.35
C GLY A 16 -37.43 29.00 59.70
N CYS A 17 -37.93 28.01 58.98
CA CYS A 17 -38.94 27.09 59.48
C CYS A 17 -38.77 25.73 58.79
N ALA A 18 -38.58 24.71 59.62
CA ALA A 18 -38.41 23.31 59.28
C ALA A 18 -39.76 22.63 59.03
N LEU A 19 -39.79 21.61 58.17
CA LEU A 19 -40.85 20.59 58.15
C LEU A 19 -40.29 19.18 57.88
N ILE A 20 -39.84 18.58 58.99
CA ILE A 20 -40.01 17.21 59.51
C ILE A 20 -40.52 16.05 58.59
N LEU A 21 -39.65 15.01 58.56
CA LEU A 21 -39.81 13.53 58.65
C LEU A 21 -40.58 12.69 57.61
N GLY A 22 -39.86 11.66 57.15
CA GLY A 22 -40.37 10.40 56.59
C GLY A 22 -39.25 9.37 56.43
N LEU A 23 -38.60 8.96 57.52
CA LEU A 23 -37.67 7.81 57.54
C LEU A 23 -38.47 6.52 57.73
N THR A 24 -38.63 5.75 56.66
CA THR A 24 -38.93 4.32 56.75
C THR A 24 -37.68 3.55 56.33
N ALA A 25 -37.04 2.92 57.32
CA ALA A 25 -35.96 1.97 57.13
C ALA A 25 -36.53 0.59 56.79
N CYS A 26 -36.14 0.07 55.64
CA CYS A 26 -36.07 -1.36 55.30
C CYS A 26 -34.78 -1.43 54.46
N GLY A 27 -33.67 -2.00 54.92
CA GLY A 27 -33.56 -3.40 55.31
C GLY A 27 -33.27 -4.23 54.06
N GLY A 28 -32.06 -4.10 53.50
CA GLY A 28 -31.65 -4.84 52.31
C GLY A 28 -30.17 -4.68 52.01
N GLY A 29 -29.33 -5.50 52.64
CA GLY A 29 -27.92 -5.63 52.28
C GLY A 29 -27.80 -6.25 50.89
N GLY A 30 -27.43 -5.44 49.90
CA GLY A 30 -26.99 -5.89 48.60
C GLY A 30 -25.64 -5.25 48.33
N GLY A 31 -24.59 -6.06 48.21
CA GLY A 31 -23.28 -5.60 47.81
C GLY A 31 -23.36 -4.94 46.44
N GLY A 32 -23.48 -3.61 46.44
CA GLY A 32 -23.41 -2.81 45.23
C GLY A 32 -22.01 -2.91 44.69
N ALA A 33 -21.83 -3.75 43.67
CA ALA A 33 -20.72 -3.58 42.75
C ALA A 33 -20.76 -2.10 42.32
N ASN A 34 -19.66 -1.37 42.58
CA ASN A 34 -19.49 -0.05 41.98
C ASN A 34 -19.84 -0.18 40.50
N PRO A 35 -20.73 0.67 39.94
CA PRO A 35 -20.96 0.65 38.51
C PRO A 35 -19.59 0.79 37.85
N ALA A 36 -19.24 -0.18 37.01
CA ALA A 36 -18.01 -0.12 36.23
C ALA A 36 -17.97 1.24 35.54
N PRO A 37 -16.84 1.98 35.58
CA PRO A 37 -16.77 3.28 34.96
C PRO A 37 -17.25 3.16 33.51
N THR A 38 -18.29 3.90 33.15
CA THR A 38 -18.80 3.93 31.78
C THR A 38 -17.66 4.36 30.88
N GLN A 39 -17.14 3.43 30.09
CA GLN A 39 -16.01 3.71 29.20
C GLN A 39 -16.43 4.81 28.24
N MET A 40 -15.78 5.96 28.31
CA MET A 40 -16.02 7.06 27.39
C MET A 40 -15.72 6.58 25.96
N LYS A 41 -16.57 6.94 25.00
CA LYS A 41 -16.42 6.52 23.61
C LYS A 41 -16.43 7.70 22.65
N GLY A 42 -15.74 7.54 21.53
CA GLY A 42 -15.85 8.38 20.35
C GLY A 42 -16.39 7.59 19.16
N THR A 43 -16.58 8.27 18.04
CA THR A 43 -17.06 7.67 16.79
C THR A 43 -15.94 7.66 15.76
N VAL A 44 -15.78 6.56 15.03
CA VAL A 44 -14.84 6.45 13.90
C VAL A 44 -15.59 6.04 12.64
N ASN A 45 -15.40 6.82 11.59
CA ASN A 45 -15.75 6.45 10.22
C ASN A 45 -14.46 6.10 9.48
N LEU A 46 -14.51 5.05 8.69
CA LEU A 46 -13.38 4.61 7.88
C LEU A 46 -13.83 4.44 6.44
N GLN A 47 -13.14 5.17 5.58
CA GLN A 47 -13.24 5.06 4.15
C GLN A 47 -11.98 4.41 3.59
N ILE A 48 -12.08 3.83 2.41
CA ILE A 48 -10.94 3.34 1.64
C ILE A 48 -10.92 4.06 0.30
N THR A 49 -9.71 4.19 -0.23
CA THR A 49 -9.41 4.81 -1.52
C THR A 49 -8.22 4.10 -2.12
N ASP A 50 -7.88 4.45 -3.36
CA ASP A 50 -6.72 3.85 -4.00
C ASP A 50 -6.01 4.74 -5.00
N GLY A 51 -4.85 4.25 -5.42
CA GLY A 51 -4.05 4.73 -6.53
C GLY A 51 -4.24 3.92 -7.81
N PRO A 52 -3.54 4.32 -8.88
CA PRO A 52 -3.66 3.73 -10.19
C PRO A 52 -2.91 2.39 -10.28
N SER A 53 -3.21 1.58 -11.30
CA SER A 53 -2.39 0.44 -11.71
C SER A 53 -2.47 0.27 -13.22
N ASP A 54 -1.34 -0.12 -13.82
CA ASP A 54 -1.26 -0.46 -15.25
C ASP A 54 -1.21 -1.99 -15.48
N GLU A 55 -1.24 -2.79 -14.41
CA GLU A 55 -0.94 -4.24 -14.48
C GLU A 55 -2.19 -5.13 -14.54
N PHE A 56 -3.35 -4.59 -14.15
CA PHE A 56 -4.63 -5.30 -14.12
C PHE A 56 -5.80 -4.31 -14.29
N GLN A 57 -6.98 -4.83 -14.65
CA GLN A 57 -8.18 -4.04 -14.92
C GLN A 57 -9.04 -3.87 -13.67
N HIS A 58 -9.18 -4.96 -12.90
CA HIS A 58 -10.00 -4.99 -11.69
C HIS A 58 -9.30 -5.76 -10.58
N LEU A 59 -9.57 -5.34 -9.35
CA LEU A 59 -9.06 -5.96 -8.14
C LEU A 59 -10.14 -5.92 -7.07
N TRP A 60 -10.77 -7.06 -6.84
CA TRP A 60 -11.75 -7.22 -5.79
C TRP A 60 -11.10 -7.78 -4.54
N VAL A 61 -11.41 -7.15 -3.40
CA VAL A 61 -10.99 -7.60 -2.07
C VAL A 61 -12.21 -7.69 -1.16
N THR A 62 -12.32 -8.79 -0.42
CA THR A 62 -13.44 -9.04 0.50
C THR A 62 -13.03 -8.78 1.95
N PHE A 63 -13.60 -7.72 2.53
CA PHE A 63 -13.36 -7.28 3.89
C PHE A 63 -14.36 -7.91 4.85
N THR A 64 -13.89 -8.28 6.05
CA THR A 64 -14.74 -8.94 7.07
C THR A 64 -14.80 -8.16 8.38
N ALA A 65 -13.68 -7.57 8.78
CA ALA A 65 -13.55 -6.88 10.06
C ALA A 65 -12.35 -5.94 10.08
N ILE A 66 -12.31 -5.10 11.09
CA ILE A 66 -11.17 -4.25 11.39
C ILE A 66 -10.83 -4.34 12.87
N SER A 67 -9.54 -4.32 13.20
CA SER A 67 -9.09 -4.37 14.59
C SER A 67 -8.14 -3.25 14.92
N PHE A 68 -8.30 -2.66 16.10
CA PHE A 68 -7.51 -1.54 16.58
C PHE A 68 -6.67 -1.93 17.79
N HIS A 69 -5.46 -1.39 17.87
CA HIS A 69 -4.58 -1.57 19.02
C HIS A 69 -3.81 -0.28 19.36
N THR A 70 -3.50 -0.07 20.64
CA THR A 70 -2.79 1.13 21.14
C THR A 70 -1.27 1.02 21.03
N ASP A 71 -0.73 -0.19 20.99
CA ASP A 71 0.68 -0.46 20.66
C ASP A 71 0.86 -0.63 19.13
N PRO A 72 1.73 0.17 18.48
CA PRO A 72 2.04 0.04 17.06
C PRO A 72 2.73 -1.29 16.69
N ASN A 73 3.23 -2.03 17.68
CA ASN A 73 4.06 -3.23 17.49
C ASN A 73 3.42 -4.51 18.03
N ALA A 74 2.17 -4.46 18.51
CA ALA A 74 1.47 -5.64 18.96
C ALA A 74 1.35 -6.65 17.80
N ALA A 75 1.77 -7.89 18.07
CA ALA A 75 1.50 -9.02 17.19
C ALA A 75 0.00 -9.36 17.27
N TRP A 76 -0.59 -9.74 16.15
CA TRP A 76 -2.00 -10.10 16.13
C TRP A 76 -2.23 -11.49 16.70
N SER A 77 -3.28 -11.59 17.50
CA SER A 77 -3.86 -12.86 17.90
C SER A 77 -5.35 -12.66 18.11
N ALA A 78 -6.15 -13.54 17.51
CA ALA A 78 -7.60 -13.53 17.70
C ALA A 78 -8.01 -13.78 19.17
N SER A 79 -7.11 -14.33 20.00
CA SER A 79 -7.36 -14.58 21.43
C SER A 79 -6.90 -13.43 22.33
N ASP A 80 -6.25 -12.39 21.77
CA ASP A 80 -5.73 -11.27 22.55
C ASP A 80 -6.82 -10.20 22.76
N ALA A 81 -7.32 -10.11 23.99
CA ALA A 81 -8.40 -9.20 24.37
C ALA A 81 -8.00 -7.71 24.40
N THR A 82 -6.72 -7.38 24.20
CA THR A 82 -6.27 -5.98 24.08
C THR A 82 -6.62 -5.38 22.72
N TRP A 83 -6.93 -6.21 21.73
CA TRP A 83 -7.44 -5.79 20.44
C TRP A 83 -8.92 -5.41 20.52
N VAL A 84 -9.27 -4.28 19.92
CA VAL A 84 -10.66 -3.86 19.75
C VAL A 84 -11.08 -4.16 18.32
N THR A 85 -11.82 -5.26 18.13
CA THR A 85 -12.27 -5.72 16.82
C THR A 85 -13.72 -5.30 16.54
N MET A 86 -13.92 -4.69 15.37
CA MET A 86 -15.22 -4.33 14.81
C MET A 86 -15.48 -5.22 13.59
N LYS A 87 -16.48 -6.10 13.67
CA LYS A 87 -16.89 -6.95 12.54
C LYS A 87 -17.92 -6.23 11.68
N LEU A 88 -17.84 -6.43 10.37
CA LEU A 88 -18.92 -6.04 9.48
C LEU A 88 -20.15 -6.93 9.73
N PRO A 89 -21.38 -6.43 9.55
CA PRO A 89 -22.58 -7.26 9.65
C PRO A 89 -22.58 -8.44 8.66
N ALA A 90 -21.98 -8.25 7.49
CA ALA A 90 -21.65 -9.27 6.51
C ALA A 90 -20.37 -8.84 5.78
N PRO A 91 -19.56 -9.78 5.25
CA PRO A 91 -18.42 -9.44 4.41
C PRO A 91 -18.79 -8.54 3.23
N VAL A 92 -17.88 -7.66 2.84
CA VAL A 92 -18.08 -6.67 1.78
C VAL A 92 -16.95 -6.80 0.77
N THR A 93 -17.30 -7.09 -0.49
CA THR A 93 -16.37 -7.12 -1.61
C THR A 93 -16.32 -5.76 -2.28
N ILE A 94 -15.12 -5.19 -2.43
CA ILE A 94 -14.91 -3.88 -3.05
C ILE A 94 -13.93 -4.03 -4.21
N ASP A 95 -14.28 -3.46 -5.36
CA ASP A 95 -13.35 -3.26 -6.46
C ASP A 95 -12.49 -2.03 -6.21
N LEU A 96 -11.23 -2.26 -5.84
CA LEU A 96 -10.30 -1.20 -5.46
C LEU A 96 -9.90 -0.32 -6.65
N THR A 97 -9.95 -0.83 -7.89
CA THR A 97 -9.57 -0.03 -9.07
C THR A 97 -10.58 1.09 -9.36
N THR A 98 -11.81 0.96 -8.86
CA THR A 98 -12.85 2.01 -8.97
C THR A 98 -12.61 3.21 -8.05
N LEU A 99 -11.68 3.11 -7.11
CA LEU A 99 -11.44 4.13 -6.08
C LEU A 99 -10.37 5.17 -6.46
N ASN A 100 -10.13 5.29 -7.77
CA ASN A 100 -9.23 6.28 -8.37
C ASN A 100 -9.89 7.67 -8.48
N ASN A 101 -9.11 8.69 -8.85
CA ASN A 101 -9.61 10.05 -9.12
C ASN A 101 -10.38 10.69 -7.94
N GLY A 102 -9.88 10.46 -6.71
CA GLY A 102 -10.46 11.03 -5.51
C GLY A 102 -11.73 10.33 -5.02
N ALA A 103 -12.11 9.19 -5.62
CA ALA A 103 -13.21 8.38 -5.15
C ALA A 103 -12.88 7.74 -3.78
N LEU A 104 -13.88 7.72 -2.91
CA LEU A 104 -13.82 7.12 -1.57
C LEU A 104 -14.97 6.13 -1.43
N ASN A 105 -14.71 4.95 -0.87
CA ASN A 105 -15.74 4.00 -0.46
C ASN A 105 -15.81 3.94 1.06
N THR A 106 -17.02 4.01 1.63
CA THR A 106 -17.18 3.92 3.09
C THR A 106 -17.25 2.46 3.51
N LEU A 107 -16.18 1.96 4.12
CA LEU A 107 -16.11 0.59 4.61
C LEU A 107 -16.79 0.44 5.98
N PHE A 108 -16.57 1.40 6.88
CA PHE A 108 -17.23 1.45 8.19
C PHE A 108 -17.77 2.84 8.48
N SER A 109 -18.97 2.90 9.05
CA SER A 109 -19.57 4.12 9.56
C SER A 109 -20.03 3.94 11.00
N GLY A 110 -19.80 4.93 11.84
CA GLY A 110 -20.34 4.98 13.20
C GLY A 110 -19.68 4.02 14.19
N MET A 111 -18.44 3.57 13.97
CA MET A 111 -17.79 2.65 14.90
C MET A 111 -17.58 3.32 16.25
N SER A 112 -18.14 2.73 17.30
CA SER A 112 -18.04 3.26 18.66
C SER A 112 -16.84 2.66 19.38
N LEU A 113 -15.74 3.40 19.42
CA LEU A 113 -14.49 2.98 20.05
C LEU A 113 -14.29 3.66 21.40
N PRO A 114 -13.67 2.97 22.38
CA PRO A 114 -13.16 3.61 23.60
C PRO A 114 -12.28 4.83 23.29
N VAL A 115 -12.32 5.83 24.19
CA VAL A 115 -11.38 6.94 24.14
C VAL A 115 -9.96 6.42 24.31
N GLY A 116 -9.07 6.84 23.42
CA GLY A 116 -7.68 6.40 23.42
C GLY A 116 -6.92 6.84 22.18
N THR A 117 -5.59 6.69 22.25
CA THR A 117 -4.70 6.87 21.11
C THR A 117 -4.37 5.50 20.55
N TYR A 118 -5.01 5.15 19.45
CA TYR A 118 -4.72 3.93 18.70
C TYR A 118 -3.53 4.17 17.79
N ARG A 119 -2.68 3.14 17.64
CA ARG A 119 -1.45 3.24 16.85
C ARG A 119 -1.31 2.15 15.79
N GLN A 120 -2.22 1.19 15.80
CA GLN A 120 -2.27 0.10 14.84
C GLN A 120 -3.73 -0.18 14.45
N ILE A 121 -3.92 -0.42 13.16
CA ILE A 121 -5.15 -0.91 12.55
C ILE A 121 -4.81 -2.19 11.78
N ARG A 122 -5.68 -3.19 11.83
CA ARG A 122 -5.61 -4.39 11.00
C ARG A 122 -6.90 -4.58 10.22
N PHE A 123 -6.79 -4.63 8.90
CA PHE A 123 -7.88 -5.02 8.00
C PHE A 123 -7.91 -6.54 7.93
N LEU A 124 -9.01 -7.15 8.35
CA LEU A 124 -9.23 -8.58 8.22
C LEU A 124 -10.03 -8.85 6.95
N LEU A 125 -9.52 -9.81 6.17
CA LEU A 125 -10.00 -10.15 4.84
C LEU A 125 -10.31 -11.65 4.79
N ASP A 126 -11.20 -12.04 3.89
CA ASP A 126 -11.39 -13.46 3.55
C ASP A 126 -10.68 -13.77 2.23
N GLY A 127 -9.63 -14.57 2.34
CA GLY A 127 -8.75 -14.90 1.22
C GLY A 127 -9.38 -15.84 0.18
N PRO A 128 -8.67 -16.11 -0.94
CA PRO A 128 -9.18 -16.91 -2.04
C PRO A 128 -9.39 -18.40 -1.70
N ASP A 129 -8.78 -18.91 -0.64
CA ASP A 129 -8.93 -20.30 -0.21
C ASP A 129 -10.09 -20.50 0.80
N ALA A 130 -10.78 -19.42 1.20
CA ALA A 130 -11.96 -19.47 2.05
C ALA A 130 -13.23 -19.82 1.22
N PRO A 131 -14.31 -20.32 1.85
CA PRO A 131 -15.60 -20.44 1.17
C PRO A 131 -16.04 -19.10 0.58
N LEU A 132 -16.52 -19.13 -0.66
CA LEU A 132 -16.93 -17.92 -1.38
C LEU A 132 -18.08 -17.21 -0.66
N ASP A 133 -17.86 -15.93 -0.34
CA ASP A 133 -18.81 -15.07 0.35
C ASP A 133 -19.94 -14.61 -0.57
N ALA A 134 -21.09 -14.30 0.04
CA ALA A 134 -22.25 -13.81 -0.68
C ALA A 134 -21.98 -12.50 -1.43
N SER A 135 -21.11 -11.62 -0.89
CA SER A 135 -20.73 -10.37 -1.55
C SER A 135 -19.90 -10.61 -2.81
N ALA A 136 -18.98 -11.58 -2.79
CA ALA A 136 -18.18 -11.95 -3.95
C ALA A 136 -19.05 -12.62 -5.01
N LEU A 137 -19.92 -13.55 -4.61
CA LEU A 137 -20.88 -14.22 -5.50
C LEU A 137 -21.86 -13.25 -6.19
N ALA A 138 -22.25 -12.18 -5.49
CA ALA A 138 -23.12 -11.14 -6.03
C ALA A 138 -22.40 -10.16 -6.97
N THR A 139 -21.07 -10.03 -6.84
CA THR A 139 -20.25 -9.15 -7.68
C THR A 139 -20.01 -9.77 -9.04
N LYS A 140 -20.03 -8.95 -10.09
CA LYS A 140 -19.83 -9.39 -11.47
C LYS A 140 -18.49 -8.92 -12.02
N ASP A 141 -17.78 -9.83 -12.68
CA ASP A 141 -16.59 -9.52 -13.46
C ASP A 141 -16.95 -8.78 -14.77
N SER A 142 -15.94 -8.47 -15.59
CA SER A 142 -16.14 -7.77 -16.87
C SER A 142 -16.95 -8.56 -17.89
N ASN A 143 -17.05 -9.89 -17.73
CA ASN A 143 -17.83 -10.79 -18.58
C ASN A 143 -19.27 -11.01 -18.05
N GLY A 144 -19.60 -10.44 -16.90
CA GLY A 144 -20.91 -10.59 -16.25
C GLY A 144 -21.07 -11.89 -15.45
N ALA A 145 -20.01 -12.68 -15.26
CA ALA A 145 -20.02 -13.86 -14.41
C ALA A 145 -19.75 -13.47 -12.94
N ALA A 146 -20.13 -14.34 -12.00
CA ALA A 146 -19.83 -14.11 -10.58
C ALA A 146 -18.33 -14.32 -10.32
N LEU A 147 -17.78 -13.61 -9.34
CA LEU A 147 -16.40 -13.86 -8.91
C LEU A 147 -16.22 -15.33 -8.47
N GLN A 148 -15.05 -15.88 -8.78
CA GLN A 148 -14.66 -17.25 -8.42
C GLN A 148 -13.96 -17.31 -7.06
N TRP A 149 -13.38 -16.19 -6.62
CA TRP A 149 -12.66 -16.05 -5.36
C TRP A 149 -13.13 -14.80 -4.60
N ASN A 150 -13.00 -14.83 -3.27
CA ASN A 150 -13.27 -13.67 -2.42
C ASN A 150 -12.34 -12.49 -2.72
N ASP A 151 -11.07 -12.80 -2.96
CA ASP A 151 -10.07 -11.85 -3.45
C ASP A 151 -9.64 -12.27 -4.86
N GLN A 152 -9.98 -11.45 -5.86
CA GLN A 152 -9.83 -11.78 -7.29
C GLN A 152 -9.19 -10.62 -8.06
N VAL A 153 -8.29 -10.95 -8.96
CA VAL A 153 -7.70 -10.03 -9.93
C VAL A 153 -8.18 -10.38 -11.32
N GLU A 154 -8.56 -9.37 -12.09
CA GLU A 154 -8.79 -9.51 -13.53
C GLU A 154 -7.74 -8.72 -14.30
N TYR A 155 -7.07 -9.38 -15.24
CA TYR A 155 -5.95 -8.81 -15.99
C TYR A 155 -5.99 -9.24 -17.47
N LEU A 156 -5.33 -8.47 -18.34
CA LEU A 156 -5.20 -8.83 -19.74
C LEU A 156 -3.98 -9.72 -19.96
N ALA A 157 -4.13 -10.79 -20.74
CA ALA A 157 -2.97 -11.50 -21.26
C ALA A 157 -2.19 -10.59 -22.23
N ALA A 158 -0.88 -10.81 -22.35
CA ALA A 158 -0.06 -10.08 -23.30
C ALA A 158 -0.64 -10.20 -24.72
N ASN A 159 -0.82 -9.06 -25.40
CA ASN A 159 -1.39 -8.98 -26.75
C ASN A 159 -2.80 -9.58 -26.90
N SER A 160 -3.58 -9.64 -25.82
CA SER A 160 -4.96 -10.10 -25.81
C SER A 160 -5.89 -8.99 -25.32
N THR A 161 -7.11 -8.96 -25.85
CA THR A 161 -8.23 -8.16 -25.31
C THR A 161 -9.11 -9.00 -24.38
N THR A 162 -8.83 -10.30 -24.23
CA THR A 162 -9.55 -11.19 -23.32
C THR A 162 -8.99 -11.03 -21.92
N ALA A 163 -9.86 -10.64 -21.00
CA ALA A 163 -9.61 -10.65 -19.57
C ALA A 163 -9.42 -12.09 -19.06
N LEU A 164 -8.42 -12.28 -18.21
CA LEU A 164 -8.16 -13.49 -17.45
C LEU A 164 -8.36 -13.18 -15.97
N GLU A 165 -8.76 -14.20 -15.22
CA GLU A 165 -9.00 -14.11 -13.78
C GLU A 165 -7.92 -14.90 -13.02
N SER A 166 -7.55 -14.41 -11.84
CA SER A 166 -6.59 -15.06 -10.95
C SER A 166 -6.92 -14.72 -9.50
N PRO A 167 -6.74 -15.65 -8.54
CA PRO A 167 -6.88 -15.33 -7.13
C PRO A 167 -5.79 -14.36 -6.67
N LEU A 168 -6.13 -13.45 -5.77
CA LEU A 168 -5.15 -12.64 -5.06
C LEU A 168 -4.61 -13.41 -3.85
N GLU A 169 -3.38 -13.91 -3.93
CA GLU A 169 -2.70 -14.60 -2.83
C GLU A 169 -2.20 -13.59 -1.78
N ILE A 170 -3.02 -13.30 -0.78
CA ILE A 170 -2.59 -12.48 0.36
C ILE A 170 -1.72 -13.33 1.30
N ALA A 171 -0.50 -12.87 1.59
CA ALA A 171 0.45 -13.67 2.37
C ALA A 171 0.00 -13.78 3.84
N TYR A 172 -0.44 -14.98 4.26
CA TYR A 172 -0.87 -15.25 5.64
C TYR A 172 -2.04 -14.33 6.10
N PRO A 173 -3.21 -14.40 5.42
CA PRO A 173 -4.29 -13.39 5.52
C PRO A 173 -4.98 -13.35 6.89
N THR A 174 -4.86 -14.43 7.68
CA THR A 174 -5.44 -14.54 9.03
C THR A 174 -4.91 -13.49 10.02
N GLN A 175 -3.77 -12.88 9.70
CA GLN A 175 -3.15 -11.82 10.49
C GLN A 175 -3.67 -10.43 10.11
N GLY A 176 -4.39 -10.31 9.00
CA GLY A 176 -4.82 -9.06 8.44
C GLY A 176 -3.70 -8.20 7.88
N ILE A 177 -4.10 -7.17 7.13
CA ILE A 177 -3.21 -6.15 6.59
C ILE A 177 -3.02 -5.07 7.64
N GLN A 178 -1.77 -4.78 7.99
CA GLN A 178 -1.43 -3.81 9.03
C GLN A 178 -1.31 -2.39 8.47
N LEU A 179 -1.86 -1.44 9.20
CA LEU A 179 -1.63 -0.01 9.07
C LEU A 179 -1.13 0.53 10.42
N VAL A 180 0.01 1.21 10.42
CA VAL A 180 0.54 1.92 11.59
C VAL A 180 0.28 3.40 11.45
N GLY A 181 -0.14 4.05 12.53
CA GLY A 181 -0.48 5.47 12.52
C GLY A 181 -0.67 6.01 13.92
N THR A 182 -1.33 7.16 14.04
CA THR A 182 -1.77 7.70 15.32
C THR A 182 -3.19 8.23 15.16
N PHE A 183 -4.14 7.56 15.81
CA PHE A 183 -5.57 7.83 15.67
C PHE A 183 -6.13 8.18 17.05
N ASN A 184 -6.52 9.43 17.25
CA ASN A 184 -7.01 9.92 18.53
C ASN A 184 -8.54 9.85 18.58
N VAL A 185 -9.07 8.90 19.35
CA VAL A 185 -10.50 8.79 19.63
C VAL A 185 -10.81 9.61 20.87
N VAL A 186 -11.59 10.67 20.71
CA VAL A 186 -11.98 11.60 21.79
C VAL A 186 -13.46 11.44 22.13
N GLN A 187 -13.83 11.67 23.39
CA GLN A 187 -15.20 11.50 23.87
C GLN A 187 -16.18 12.36 23.06
N GLY A 188 -17.21 11.72 22.49
CA GLY A 188 -18.27 12.40 21.73
C GLY A 188 -17.85 13.01 20.40
N ALA A 189 -16.57 12.91 20.02
CA ALA A 189 -16.05 13.40 18.74
C ALA A 189 -16.13 12.31 17.66
N THR A 190 -16.10 12.74 16.40
CA THR A 190 -16.03 11.86 15.23
C THR A 190 -14.66 11.99 14.57
N VAL A 191 -13.98 10.86 14.36
CA VAL A 191 -12.78 10.75 13.55
C VAL A 191 -13.18 10.21 12.18
N ASN A 192 -12.80 10.91 11.11
CA ASN A 192 -13.03 10.45 9.73
C ASN A 192 -11.67 10.10 9.11
N LEU A 193 -11.47 8.82 8.85
CA LEU A 193 -10.25 8.32 8.23
C LEU A 193 -10.53 7.87 6.81
N ALA A 194 -9.60 8.14 5.89
CA ALA A 194 -9.48 7.37 4.65
C ALA A 194 -8.17 6.59 4.66
N VAL A 195 -8.19 5.37 4.14
CA VAL A 195 -6.99 4.54 3.96
C VAL A 195 -6.78 4.27 2.48
N ASP A 196 -5.56 4.51 2.04
CA ASP A 196 -5.09 4.33 0.67
C ASP A 196 -4.29 3.04 0.57
N PHE A 197 -4.72 2.17 -0.32
CA PHE A 197 -4.06 0.89 -0.58
C PHE A 197 -2.87 1.01 -1.52
N ASP A 198 -2.78 2.06 -2.33
CA ASP A 198 -1.72 2.29 -3.32
C ASP A 198 -1.43 1.06 -4.21
N LEU A 199 -2.40 0.67 -5.06
CA LEU A 199 -2.31 -0.54 -5.90
C LEU A 199 -1.04 -0.64 -6.74
N GLU A 200 -0.52 0.47 -7.28
CA GLU A 200 0.72 0.50 -8.09
C GLU A 200 1.89 -0.12 -7.31
N GLN A 201 1.94 0.10 -6.00
CA GLN A 201 3.02 -0.39 -5.14
C GLN A 201 2.64 -1.64 -4.35
N SER A 202 1.34 -1.83 -4.10
CA SER A 202 0.83 -2.88 -3.23
C SER A 202 0.54 -4.19 -3.92
N ILE A 203 0.30 -4.23 -5.23
CA ILE A 203 0.04 -5.49 -5.93
C ILE A 203 1.30 -5.94 -6.65
N VAL A 204 1.59 -7.23 -6.54
CA VAL A 204 2.80 -7.85 -7.08
C VAL A 204 2.39 -9.03 -7.95
N PRO A 205 2.47 -8.92 -9.29
CA PRO A 205 2.25 -10.06 -10.14
C PRO A 205 3.49 -10.97 -10.12
N PHE A 206 3.27 -12.27 -10.14
CA PHE A 206 4.34 -13.25 -10.17
C PHE A 206 3.97 -14.42 -11.09
N LYS A 207 4.97 -15.22 -11.45
CA LYS A 207 4.75 -16.43 -12.24
C LYS A 207 4.56 -17.64 -11.35
N HIS A 208 3.50 -18.38 -11.62
CA HIS A 208 3.28 -19.71 -11.06
C HIS A 208 3.04 -20.67 -12.22
N ASP A 209 4.00 -21.57 -12.46
CA ASP A 209 4.14 -22.30 -13.72
C ASP A 209 4.08 -21.34 -14.94
N THR A 210 3.17 -21.57 -15.88
CA THR A 210 2.96 -20.71 -17.06
C THR A 210 1.97 -19.57 -16.82
N LEU A 211 1.27 -19.59 -15.68
CA LEU A 211 0.18 -18.68 -15.36
C LEU A 211 0.68 -17.44 -14.60
N THR A 212 -0.19 -16.45 -14.53
CA THR A 212 0.06 -15.22 -13.76
C THR A 212 -0.79 -15.24 -12.51
N TYR A 213 -0.13 -15.03 -11.40
CA TYR A 213 -0.74 -14.88 -10.08
C TYR A 213 -0.40 -13.51 -9.53
N PHE A 214 -1.13 -13.12 -8.49
CA PHE A 214 -0.95 -11.84 -7.83
C PHE A 214 -0.84 -12.07 -6.33
N THR A 215 0.09 -11.38 -5.69
CA THR A 215 0.17 -11.25 -4.25
C THR A 215 0.16 -9.79 -3.87
N MET A 216 0.17 -9.50 -2.57
CA MET A 216 0.24 -8.16 -2.06
C MET A 216 1.58 -7.88 -1.38
N ARG A 217 1.95 -6.62 -1.37
CA ARG A 217 3.00 -6.04 -0.55
C ARG A 217 2.49 -4.69 -0.03
N PRO A 218 1.60 -4.72 0.98
CA PRO A 218 0.78 -3.56 1.32
C PRO A 218 1.61 -2.31 1.67
N ASN A 219 1.33 -1.20 0.98
CA ASN A 219 1.88 0.14 1.24
C ASN A 219 0.77 1.08 1.75
N LEU A 220 0.14 0.70 2.86
CA LEU A 220 -1.03 1.44 3.34
C LEU A 220 -0.66 2.82 3.90
N ARG A 221 -1.45 3.83 3.51
CA ARG A 221 -1.39 5.19 4.05
C ARG A 221 -2.74 5.59 4.58
N TYR A 222 -2.77 6.56 5.50
CA TYR A 222 -4.03 7.07 6.03
C TYR A 222 -4.09 8.59 6.00
N TYR A 223 -5.32 9.09 6.00
CA TYR A 223 -5.65 10.50 5.95
C TYR A 223 -6.70 10.80 7.01
N ASP A 224 -6.42 11.81 7.84
CA ASP A 224 -7.46 12.49 8.60
C ASP A 224 -8.22 13.40 7.63
N MET A 225 -9.47 13.07 7.33
CA MET A 225 -10.26 13.75 6.31
C MET A 225 -10.59 15.21 6.67
N THR A 226 -10.30 15.64 7.90
CA THR A 226 -10.38 17.06 8.28
C THR A 226 -9.15 17.87 7.88
N GLN A 227 -8.05 17.20 7.51
CA GLN A 227 -6.72 17.79 7.23
C GLN A 227 -6.22 17.47 5.81
N VAL A 228 -7.12 17.30 4.86
CA VAL A 228 -6.78 16.97 3.48
C VAL A 228 -7.05 18.11 2.50
N ALA A 229 -6.44 18.03 1.34
CA ALA A 229 -6.66 18.91 0.20
C ALA A 229 -6.77 18.12 -1.11
N ALA A 230 -7.15 18.81 -2.18
CA ALA A 230 -7.31 18.24 -3.51
C ALA A 230 -6.61 19.11 -4.58
N ILE A 231 -5.99 18.44 -5.56
CA ILE A 231 -5.53 19.04 -6.82
C ILE A 231 -6.28 18.40 -7.98
N THR A 232 -6.70 19.20 -8.96
CA THR A 232 -7.38 18.73 -10.17
C THR A 232 -6.74 19.27 -11.43
N GLY A 233 -6.92 18.55 -12.53
CA GLY A 233 -6.53 19.02 -13.84
C GLY A 233 -7.18 18.22 -14.95
N THR A 234 -6.91 18.65 -16.17
CA THR A 234 -7.36 18.00 -17.38
C THR A 234 -6.18 17.96 -18.34
N VAL A 235 -5.84 16.82 -18.91
CA VAL A 235 -4.95 16.71 -20.07
C VAL A 235 -5.79 16.76 -21.34
N ASP A 236 -5.22 17.15 -22.47
CA ASP A 236 -5.92 17.19 -23.75
C ASP A 236 -6.37 15.78 -24.18
N PRO A 237 -7.67 15.45 -24.15
CA PRO A 237 -8.16 14.12 -24.48
C PRO A 237 -7.94 13.76 -25.95
N SER A 238 -7.71 14.73 -26.85
CA SER A 238 -7.39 14.45 -28.26
C SER A 238 -6.02 13.79 -28.45
N LYS A 239 -5.19 13.78 -27.40
CA LYS A 239 -3.89 13.11 -27.36
C LYS A 239 -3.94 11.74 -26.70
N LEU A 240 -5.07 11.35 -26.10
CA LEU A 240 -5.21 10.10 -25.37
C LEU A 240 -5.73 8.97 -26.26
N CYS A 241 -5.28 7.75 -25.98
CA CYS A 241 -5.86 6.56 -26.57
C CYS A 241 -7.20 6.27 -25.89
N GLN A 242 -8.27 6.13 -26.69
CA GLN A 242 -9.60 5.85 -26.15
C GLN A 242 -9.80 4.37 -25.77
N THR A 243 -8.90 3.50 -26.19
CA THR A 243 -8.81 2.10 -25.73
C THR A 243 -7.42 1.86 -25.15
N ILE A 244 -7.38 1.29 -23.94
CA ILE A 244 -6.13 0.93 -23.26
C ILE A 244 -5.59 -0.35 -23.90
N ALA A 245 -4.36 -0.30 -24.38
CA ALA A 245 -3.69 -1.48 -24.90
C ALA A 245 -2.88 -2.14 -23.77
N ALA A 246 -2.84 -3.48 -23.73
CA ALA A 246 -2.06 -4.24 -22.74
C ALA A 246 -0.59 -3.77 -22.67
N GLU A 247 0.08 -4.03 -21.54
CA GLU A 247 1.46 -3.59 -21.24
C GLU A 247 2.47 -3.84 -22.39
N GLY A 248 2.25 -4.86 -23.23
CA GLY A 248 3.10 -5.23 -24.38
C GLY A 248 2.63 -4.77 -25.78
N ALA A 249 1.56 -3.98 -25.91
CA ALA A 249 1.03 -3.60 -27.22
C ALA A 249 1.95 -2.63 -28.00
N GLN A 250 1.89 -2.70 -29.35
CA GLN A 250 2.60 -1.77 -30.25
C GLN A 250 2.16 -0.32 -30.01
N SER A 251 3.10 0.62 -30.07
CA SER A 251 2.91 2.05 -29.78
C SER A 251 1.86 2.70 -30.69
N PRO A 252 0.67 3.10 -30.18
CA PRO A 252 -0.28 3.90 -30.93
C PRO A 252 0.20 5.36 -31.07
N ALA A 253 -0.29 6.13 -32.04
CA ALA A 253 0.05 7.56 -32.17
C ALA A 253 -0.63 8.47 -31.11
N CYS A 254 -0.87 7.93 -29.91
CA CYS A 254 -1.53 8.57 -28.78
C CYS A 254 -0.90 8.11 -27.46
N ALA A 255 -1.18 8.87 -26.39
CA ALA A 255 -0.72 8.63 -25.04
C ALA A 255 -1.67 7.69 -24.28
N PHE A 256 -1.14 6.80 -23.46
CA PHE A 256 -1.93 5.85 -22.66
C PHE A 256 -1.19 5.46 -21.37
N ASN A 257 -1.88 4.80 -20.44
CA ASN A 257 -1.36 4.44 -19.11
C ASN A 257 -0.80 5.68 -18.38
N LEU A 258 -1.53 6.80 -18.48
CA LEU A 258 -1.14 8.04 -17.82
C LEU A 258 -1.42 7.94 -16.33
N ILE A 259 -0.40 8.29 -15.56
CA ILE A 259 -0.47 8.43 -14.11
C ILE A 259 0.02 9.83 -13.76
N VAL A 260 -0.78 10.50 -12.94
CA VAL A 260 -0.45 11.80 -12.35
C VAL A 260 -0.09 11.57 -10.89
N LYS A 261 1.03 12.14 -10.46
CA LYS A 261 1.61 11.97 -9.13
C LYS A 261 1.74 13.34 -8.46
N ALA A 262 1.34 13.42 -7.21
CA ALA A 262 1.77 14.47 -6.30
C ALA A 262 3.00 13.98 -5.55
N GLU A 263 4.12 14.66 -5.72
CA GLU A 263 5.40 14.33 -5.10
C GLU A 263 5.82 15.38 -4.06
N LEU A 264 6.47 14.91 -3.00
CA LEU A 264 7.08 15.71 -1.94
C LEU A 264 8.55 15.31 -1.80
N LEU A 265 9.36 16.20 -1.23
CA LEU A 265 10.72 15.86 -0.82
C LEU A 265 10.72 14.86 0.34
N THR A 266 11.64 13.91 0.30
CA THR A 266 11.96 13.07 1.46
C THR A 266 12.44 13.92 2.63
N ALA A 267 12.32 13.43 3.86
CA ALA A 267 12.67 14.19 5.07
C ALA A 267 14.15 14.61 5.11
N ASP A 268 15.03 13.86 4.47
CA ASP A 268 16.47 14.18 4.30
C ASP A 268 16.74 15.12 3.11
N GLY A 269 15.72 15.46 2.32
CA GLY A 269 15.81 16.32 1.14
C GLY A 269 16.55 15.69 -0.05
N SER A 270 16.86 14.39 -0.02
CA SER A 270 17.72 13.75 -1.03
C SER A 270 17.01 13.45 -2.36
N ARG A 271 15.67 13.35 -2.35
CA ARG A 271 14.86 13.01 -3.52
C ARG A 271 13.40 13.39 -3.32
N HIS A 272 12.61 13.28 -4.37
CA HIS A 272 11.16 13.25 -4.26
C HIS A 272 10.63 11.83 -4.02
N TYR A 273 9.46 11.74 -3.41
CA TYR A 273 8.67 10.51 -3.28
C TYR A 273 7.21 10.79 -3.65
N VAL A 274 6.54 9.76 -4.16
CA VAL A 274 5.13 9.82 -4.53
C VAL A 274 4.27 9.82 -3.26
N ALA A 275 3.66 10.95 -2.95
CA ALA A 275 2.74 11.09 -1.82
C ALA A 275 1.33 10.61 -2.18
N ARG A 276 0.89 10.86 -3.43
CA ARG A 276 -0.40 10.40 -3.97
C ARG A 276 -0.29 10.24 -5.47
N ALA A 277 -1.01 9.30 -6.05
CA ALA A 277 -1.12 9.14 -7.49
C ALA A 277 -2.57 8.89 -7.92
N THR A 278 -2.88 9.14 -9.19
CA THR A 278 -4.17 8.82 -9.82
C THR A 278 -3.99 8.55 -11.31
N THR A 279 -4.93 7.86 -11.94
CA THR A 279 -5.02 7.76 -13.40
C THR A 279 -5.61 9.02 -14.02
N VAL A 280 -5.44 9.17 -15.33
CA VAL A 280 -6.20 10.11 -16.15
C VAL A 280 -7.35 9.36 -16.80
N ASP A 281 -8.57 9.92 -16.74
CA ASP A 281 -9.71 9.42 -17.51
C ASP A 281 -9.40 9.50 -19.03
N PRO A 282 -9.38 8.37 -19.76
CA PRO A 282 -8.98 8.35 -21.17
C PRO A 282 -9.98 9.05 -22.11
N VAL A 283 -11.22 9.28 -21.66
CA VAL A 283 -12.28 9.92 -22.45
C VAL A 283 -12.29 11.42 -22.18
N THR A 284 -12.27 11.82 -20.91
CA THR A 284 -12.42 13.24 -20.53
C THR A 284 -11.09 13.96 -20.34
N GLY A 285 -9.99 13.23 -20.15
CA GLY A 285 -8.68 13.75 -19.79
C GLY A 285 -8.59 14.25 -18.34
N ASN A 286 -9.65 14.10 -17.55
CA ASN A 286 -9.67 14.60 -16.18
C ASN A 286 -8.86 13.73 -15.23
N PHE A 287 -8.28 14.36 -14.22
CA PHE A 287 -7.69 13.66 -13.09
C PHE A 287 -7.89 14.45 -11.79
N THR A 288 -7.94 13.72 -10.67
CA THR A 288 -8.03 14.30 -9.33
C THR A 288 -7.06 13.61 -8.37
N LEU A 289 -6.12 14.39 -7.82
CA LEU A 289 -5.25 14.00 -6.72
C LEU A 289 -5.94 14.35 -5.40
N TYR A 290 -6.54 13.35 -4.76
CA TYR A 290 -7.22 13.48 -3.48
C TYR A 290 -7.32 12.10 -2.80
N PRO A 291 -7.22 12.00 -1.48
CA PRO A 291 -6.79 13.05 -0.54
C PRO A 291 -5.29 13.36 -0.62
N LEU A 292 -4.92 14.61 -0.38
CA LEU A 292 -3.54 15.06 -0.18
C LEU A 292 -3.37 15.54 1.25
N TRP A 293 -2.28 15.17 1.91
CA TRP A 293 -1.97 15.71 3.24
C TRP A 293 -1.76 17.23 3.18
N THR A 294 -2.12 17.91 4.26
CA THR A 294 -1.76 19.32 4.46
C THR A 294 -0.80 19.53 5.61
N GLN A 295 -0.41 18.44 6.28
CA GLN A 295 0.60 18.40 7.32
C GLN A 295 1.45 17.14 7.16
N ASP A 296 2.75 17.25 7.46
CA ASP A 296 3.62 16.09 7.55
C ASP A 296 3.43 15.33 8.87
N ALA A 297 4.14 14.21 9.05
CA ALA A 297 4.06 13.40 10.26
C ALA A 297 4.52 14.12 11.54
N SER A 298 5.23 15.25 11.41
CA SER A 298 5.66 16.11 12.52
C SER A 298 4.69 17.28 12.77
N GLY A 299 3.60 17.39 11.99
CA GLY A 299 2.63 18.47 12.07
C GLY A 299 3.04 19.75 11.34
N ASN A 300 4.12 19.75 10.57
CA ASN A 300 4.50 20.91 9.76
C ASN A 300 3.58 21.02 8.55
N ALA A 301 3.19 22.24 8.19
CA ALA A 301 2.30 22.47 7.05
C ALA A 301 2.95 22.06 5.72
N ILE A 302 2.20 21.31 4.91
CA ILE A 302 2.52 21.04 3.51
C ILE A 302 1.77 22.06 2.67
N ALA A 303 2.49 23.07 2.17
CA ALA A 303 1.89 24.17 1.41
C ALA A 303 1.68 23.86 -0.07
N SER A 304 2.48 22.96 -0.64
CA SER A 304 2.46 22.65 -2.06
C SER A 304 3.01 21.26 -2.36
N TYR A 305 2.67 20.77 -3.55
CA TYR A 305 3.20 19.55 -4.15
C TYR A 305 3.83 19.87 -5.51
N ASP A 306 4.79 19.07 -5.93
CA ASP A 306 5.15 18.99 -7.34
C ASP A 306 4.27 17.94 -8.01
N VAL A 307 3.70 18.26 -9.17
CA VAL A 307 2.81 17.36 -9.91
C VAL A 307 3.52 16.81 -11.13
N LEU A 308 3.78 15.51 -11.13
CA LEU A 308 4.41 14.79 -12.22
C LEU A 308 3.36 14.04 -13.04
N ILE A 309 3.40 14.19 -14.36
CA ILE A 309 2.57 13.46 -15.32
C ILE A 309 3.48 12.55 -16.11
N ARG A 310 3.23 11.24 -16.03
CA ARG A 310 3.95 10.20 -16.80
C ARG A 310 2.96 9.32 -17.53
N GLY A 311 3.43 8.59 -18.52
CA GLY A 311 2.62 7.66 -19.29
C GLY A 311 3.44 6.98 -20.36
N ARG A 312 2.79 6.15 -21.17
CA ARG A 312 3.37 5.61 -22.39
C ARG A 312 3.14 6.56 -23.55
N ASN A 313 4.07 6.57 -24.50
CA ASN A 313 4.10 7.47 -25.65
C ASN A 313 4.11 8.98 -25.33
N ILE A 314 4.57 9.37 -24.14
CA ILE A 314 4.71 10.77 -23.75
C ILE A 314 6.05 11.01 -23.07
N GLU A 315 6.50 12.25 -23.15
CA GLU A 315 7.60 12.74 -22.32
C GLU A 315 7.07 13.08 -20.92
N THR A 316 7.93 12.90 -19.91
CA THR A 316 7.56 13.22 -18.52
C THR A 316 7.36 14.72 -18.38
N MET A 317 6.24 15.12 -17.77
CA MET A 317 5.91 16.53 -17.52
C MET A 317 5.84 16.81 -16.02
N ILE A 318 6.33 17.95 -15.56
CA ILE A 318 6.40 18.34 -14.13
C ILE A 318 5.85 19.76 -13.97
N VAL A 319 4.92 19.93 -13.04
CA VAL A 319 4.41 21.23 -12.60
C VAL A 319 4.90 21.47 -11.17
N GLN A 320 5.77 22.46 -10.98
CA GLN A 320 6.40 22.71 -9.69
C GLN A 320 5.55 23.63 -8.79
N THR A 321 5.60 23.39 -7.48
CA THR A 321 5.04 24.26 -6.45
C THR A 321 3.53 24.50 -6.60
N VAL A 322 2.76 23.44 -6.84
CA VAL A 322 1.29 23.50 -6.92
C VAL A 322 0.73 23.63 -5.52
N PRO A 323 0.07 24.76 -5.17
CA PRO A 323 -0.40 25.00 -3.81
C PRO A 323 -1.59 24.09 -3.47
N VAL A 324 -1.75 23.79 -2.19
CA VAL A 324 -2.92 23.07 -1.66
C VAL A 324 -3.63 23.87 -0.58
N THR A 325 -4.94 23.73 -0.50
CA THR A 325 -5.78 24.39 0.52
C THR A 325 -6.48 23.32 1.35
N MET A 326 -6.23 23.30 2.67
CA MET A 326 -6.89 22.39 3.61
C MET A 326 -8.42 22.53 3.54
N GLY A 327 -9.13 21.41 3.54
CA GLY A 327 -10.58 21.35 3.40
C GLY A 327 -11.06 21.44 1.95
N SER A 328 -10.16 21.50 0.96
CA SER A 328 -10.53 21.33 -0.44
C SER A 328 -10.84 19.87 -0.77
N VAL A 329 -11.83 19.67 -1.63
CA VAL A 329 -12.36 18.35 -1.99
C VAL A 329 -12.48 18.21 -3.50
N PRO A 330 -12.68 16.99 -4.04
CA PRO A 330 -12.96 16.78 -5.45
C PRO A 330 -14.16 17.62 -5.94
N PRO A 331 -14.20 17.98 -7.24
CA PRO A 331 -15.31 18.72 -7.82
C PRO A 331 -16.67 18.05 -7.52
N GLY A 332 -17.65 18.83 -7.08
CA GLY A 332 -18.98 18.34 -6.68
C GLY A 332 -19.10 17.94 -5.20
N GLY A 333 -18.01 17.94 -4.44
CA GLY A 333 -18.05 17.79 -2.98
C GLY A 333 -18.49 19.06 -2.23
N LEU A 334 -18.80 18.92 -0.94
CA LEU A 334 -19.31 20.00 -0.06
C LEU A 334 -18.21 20.89 0.58
N GLY A 335 -16.95 20.73 0.17
CA GLY A 335 -15.79 21.44 0.73
C GLY A 335 -15.33 22.62 -0.12
N LEU A 336 -14.12 23.12 0.15
CA LEU A 336 -13.51 24.16 -0.69
C LEU A 336 -13.20 23.62 -2.09
N ALA A 337 -13.15 24.52 -3.07
CA ALA A 337 -12.76 24.14 -4.42
C ALA A 337 -11.29 23.64 -4.43
N PRO A 338 -10.98 22.59 -5.22
CA PRO A 338 -9.62 22.08 -5.36
C PRO A 338 -8.72 23.08 -6.08
N THR A 339 -7.41 23.00 -5.85
CA THR A 339 -6.46 23.72 -6.70
C THR A 339 -6.52 23.15 -8.10
N ARG A 340 -6.77 24.00 -9.09
CA ARG A 340 -6.74 23.60 -10.51
C ARG A 340 -5.37 23.89 -11.10
N LEU A 341 -4.74 22.89 -11.74
CA LEU A 341 -3.41 23.06 -12.35
C LEU A 341 -3.38 24.17 -13.41
N GLN A 342 -4.35 24.15 -14.32
CA GLN A 342 -4.57 25.24 -15.28
C GLN A 342 -5.99 25.21 -15.86
N SER A 343 -6.39 26.33 -16.47
CA SER A 343 -7.76 26.56 -16.89
C SER A 343 -8.15 25.85 -18.20
N THR A 344 -7.16 25.48 -19.00
CA THR A 344 -7.28 24.76 -20.28
C THR A 344 -6.67 23.36 -20.17
N PRO A 345 -7.06 22.40 -21.02
CA PRO A 345 -6.41 21.08 -21.03
C PRO A 345 -4.89 21.18 -21.24
N ILE A 346 -4.12 20.40 -20.48
CA ILE A 346 -2.66 20.28 -20.62
C ILE A 346 -2.35 19.55 -21.91
N ALA A 347 -1.67 20.22 -22.84
CA ALA A 347 -1.19 19.60 -24.06
C ALA A 347 -0.02 18.66 -23.74
N LEU A 348 -0.19 17.37 -24.02
CA LEU A 348 0.85 16.37 -23.82
C LEU A 348 1.93 16.47 -24.90
N THR A 349 3.19 16.29 -24.53
CA THR A 349 4.29 16.09 -25.48
C THR A 349 4.40 14.61 -25.81
N LEU A 350 3.94 14.21 -27.01
CA LEU A 350 4.00 12.82 -27.46
C LEU A 350 5.43 12.42 -27.84
N ASN A 351 5.85 11.22 -27.47
CA ASN A 351 7.11 10.61 -27.88
C ASN A 351 6.93 9.08 -27.95
N SER A 352 6.94 8.52 -29.16
CA SER A 352 6.74 7.08 -29.40
C SER A 352 8.02 6.24 -29.29
N GLY A 353 9.17 6.86 -28.97
CA GLY A 353 10.39 6.14 -28.68
C GLY A 353 10.32 5.58 -27.27
N GLU A 354 10.15 4.26 -27.13
CA GLU A 354 10.19 3.55 -25.85
C GLU A 354 11.22 2.42 -25.92
N TYR A 355 11.81 2.07 -24.79
CA TYR A 355 12.57 0.83 -24.62
C TYR A 355 12.10 0.13 -23.35
N THR A 356 12.48 -1.13 -23.16
CA THR A 356 12.18 -1.86 -21.93
C THR A 356 13.41 -2.05 -21.06
N ALA A 357 13.26 -1.98 -19.74
CA ALA A 357 14.31 -2.32 -18.79
C ALA A 357 14.02 -3.66 -18.08
N GLN A 358 15.06 -4.47 -17.88
CA GLN A 358 15.00 -5.72 -17.15
C GLN A 358 16.29 -5.96 -16.36
N PHE A 359 16.21 -6.76 -15.31
CA PHE A 359 17.37 -7.22 -14.56
C PHE A 359 18.34 -7.99 -15.48
N ALA A 360 19.64 -7.84 -15.26
CA ALA A 360 20.64 -8.65 -15.92
C ALA A 360 20.47 -10.13 -15.56
N ALA A 361 20.83 -11.02 -16.48
CA ALA A 361 20.75 -12.46 -16.24
C ALA A 361 21.59 -12.84 -15.01
N ASN A 362 20.99 -13.60 -14.09
CA ASN A 362 21.60 -14.04 -12.82
C ASN A 362 21.94 -12.92 -11.83
N ALA A 363 21.27 -11.77 -11.91
CA ALA A 363 21.41 -10.69 -10.95
C ALA A 363 20.07 -10.33 -10.29
N PRO A 364 19.36 -11.28 -9.66
CA PRO A 364 18.12 -10.98 -8.95
C PRO A 364 18.38 -10.02 -7.79
N LEU A 365 17.31 -9.40 -7.30
CA LEU A 365 17.35 -8.66 -6.05
C LEU A 365 17.86 -9.55 -4.91
N ALA A 366 18.73 -8.98 -4.08
CA ALA A 366 19.35 -9.62 -2.94
C ALA A 366 19.59 -8.57 -1.82
N PRO A 367 19.55 -8.94 -0.53
CA PRO A 367 19.53 -10.32 -0.02
C PRO A 367 18.17 -11.02 -0.10
N LEU A 368 17.06 -10.28 -0.17
CA LEU A 368 15.72 -10.87 -0.35
C LEU A 368 15.20 -10.67 -1.78
N THR A 369 14.32 -11.55 -2.20
CA THR A 369 13.71 -11.54 -3.54
C THR A 369 12.52 -10.58 -3.66
N SER A 370 11.87 -10.21 -2.55
CA SER A 370 10.70 -9.34 -2.55
C SER A 370 11.09 -7.88 -2.31
N GLY A 371 10.91 -7.04 -3.33
CA GLY A 371 11.24 -5.62 -3.26
C GLY A 371 10.59 -4.81 -4.39
N TYR A 372 11.05 -3.59 -4.56
CA TYR A 372 10.67 -2.73 -5.68
C TYR A 372 11.86 -1.96 -6.20
N VAL A 373 11.78 -1.59 -7.47
CA VAL A 373 12.73 -0.72 -8.13
C VAL A 373 12.01 0.56 -8.53
N ILE A 374 12.69 1.69 -8.37
CA ILE A 374 12.25 2.99 -8.87
C ILE A 374 13.20 3.51 -9.95
N PHE A 375 12.61 4.16 -10.94
CA PHE A 375 13.29 4.83 -12.03
C PHE A 375 13.05 6.32 -11.87
N GLN A 376 14.14 7.06 -11.71
CA GLN A 376 14.11 8.47 -11.36
C GLN A 376 14.81 9.31 -12.42
N GLN A 377 14.41 10.58 -12.52
CA GLN A 377 15.07 11.57 -13.36
C GLN A 377 15.19 12.88 -12.60
N THR A 378 16.30 13.58 -12.83
CA THR A 378 16.64 14.81 -12.11
C THR A 378 16.60 15.99 -13.07
N LEU A 379 15.93 17.08 -12.66
CA LEU A 379 15.94 18.34 -13.41
C LEU A 379 17.35 18.93 -13.50
N SER A 380 17.63 19.67 -14.57
CA SER A 380 18.90 20.38 -14.69
C SER A 380 18.91 21.62 -13.77
N GLY A 381 19.95 21.81 -12.97
CA GLY A 381 20.08 22.97 -12.09
C GLY A 381 20.75 22.67 -10.75
N ALA A 382 21.26 23.71 -10.10
CA ALA A 382 21.87 23.58 -8.78
C ALA A 382 20.82 23.22 -7.73
N GLY A 383 21.07 22.15 -6.96
CA GLY A 383 20.18 21.70 -5.89
C GLY A 383 18.95 20.92 -6.35
N ALA A 384 18.82 20.59 -7.64
CA ALA A 384 17.78 19.69 -8.12
C ALA A 384 18.03 18.25 -7.60
N VAL A 385 16.94 17.58 -7.24
CA VAL A 385 16.96 16.21 -6.72
C VAL A 385 15.98 15.33 -7.51
N PRO A 386 16.20 14.00 -7.59
CA PRO A 386 15.47 13.13 -8.49
C PRO A 386 13.96 13.03 -8.18
N TYR A 387 13.14 13.01 -9.25
CA TYR A 387 11.70 12.70 -9.21
C TYR A 387 11.43 11.22 -9.47
N GLN A 388 10.39 10.64 -8.87
CA GLN A 388 10.05 9.22 -9.06
C GLN A 388 9.14 9.02 -10.28
N VAL A 389 9.75 8.84 -11.45
CA VAL A 389 9.02 8.72 -12.73
C VAL A 389 8.24 7.41 -12.82
N ARG A 390 8.90 6.27 -12.60
CA ARG A 390 8.27 4.93 -12.68
C ARG A 390 8.78 4.02 -11.57
N GLY A 391 8.07 2.95 -11.29
CA GLY A 391 8.54 1.89 -10.40
C GLY A 391 7.83 0.57 -10.70
N ARG A 392 8.40 -0.53 -10.23
CA ARG A 392 7.84 -1.87 -10.37
C ARG A 392 8.31 -2.78 -9.24
N ASN A 393 7.44 -3.66 -8.81
CA ASN A 393 7.73 -4.72 -7.85
C ASN A 393 8.52 -5.86 -8.50
N THR A 394 9.43 -6.47 -7.75
CA THR A 394 10.04 -7.74 -8.16
C THR A 394 9.08 -8.89 -7.88
N ASP A 395 9.14 -9.93 -8.70
CA ASP A 395 8.52 -11.21 -8.40
C ASP A 395 9.18 -11.77 -7.13
N PRO A 396 8.42 -12.00 -6.05
CA PRO A 396 8.98 -12.36 -4.75
C PRO A 396 9.55 -13.78 -4.72
N PHE A 397 9.38 -14.59 -5.77
CA PHE A 397 9.94 -15.94 -5.84
C PHE A 397 11.27 -16.00 -6.60
N ASN A 398 11.58 -14.99 -7.43
CA ASN A 398 12.81 -14.99 -8.23
C ASN A 398 13.62 -13.69 -8.17
N GLY A 399 13.10 -12.62 -7.56
CA GLY A 399 13.83 -11.36 -7.37
C GLY A 399 14.01 -10.51 -8.63
N THR A 400 13.28 -10.78 -9.72
CA THR A 400 13.35 -10.01 -10.98
C THR A 400 12.00 -9.46 -11.37
N PHE A 401 11.90 -8.58 -12.37
CA PHE A 401 10.59 -8.19 -12.88
C PHE A 401 9.95 -9.33 -13.66
N ARG A 402 8.66 -9.60 -13.40
CA ARG A 402 7.85 -10.54 -14.20
C ARG A 402 7.91 -10.22 -15.69
N ASN A 403 7.72 -8.95 -16.04
CA ASN A 403 7.83 -8.42 -17.39
C ASN A 403 8.85 -7.27 -17.40
N PRO A 404 9.62 -7.07 -18.49
CA PRO A 404 10.41 -5.85 -18.66
C PRO A 404 9.53 -4.58 -18.55
N ILE A 405 10.01 -3.56 -17.86
CA ILE A 405 9.26 -2.30 -17.65
C ILE A 405 9.48 -1.34 -18.82
N PRO A 406 8.42 -0.77 -19.43
CA PRO A 406 8.58 0.24 -20.48
C PRO A 406 9.03 1.59 -19.90
N LEU A 407 10.05 2.19 -20.51
CA LEU A 407 10.64 3.48 -20.17
C LEU A 407 10.73 4.39 -21.40
N GLN A 408 10.84 5.70 -21.15
CA GLN A 408 10.94 6.74 -22.17
C GLN A 408 12.26 6.61 -22.96
N GLY A 409 12.18 6.77 -24.29
CA GLY A 409 13.26 6.51 -25.24
C GLY A 409 14.46 7.46 -25.17
N SER A 410 15.51 7.13 -25.90
CA SER A 410 16.82 7.83 -25.88
C SER A 410 16.81 9.29 -26.31
N THR A 411 15.71 9.79 -26.87
CA THR A 411 15.51 11.20 -27.22
C THR A 411 14.63 11.95 -26.23
N SER A 412 14.15 11.31 -25.16
CA SER A 412 13.16 11.89 -24.26
C SER A 412 13.74 12.98 -23.38
N SER A 413 12.99 14.06 -23.20
CA SER A 413 13.29 15.16 -22.28
C SER A 413 12.30 15.24 -21.11
N LEU A 414 12.58 16.08 -20.12
CA LEU A 414 11.64 16.50 -19.08
C LEU A 414 10.99 17.82 -19.50
N HIS A 415 9.68 17.94 -19.38
CA HIS A 415 8.95 19.20 -19.58
C HIS A 415 8.57 19.80 -18.24
N VAL A 416 9.14 20.93 -17.88
CA VAL A 416 8.89 21.56 -16.57
C VAL A 416 8.22 22.92 -16.71
N ALA A 417 7.22 23.18 -15.87
CA ALA A 417 6.57 24.47 -15.73
C ALA A 417 6.37 24.81 -14.24
N PRO A 418 6.56 26.07 -13.80
CA PRO A 418 6.07 26.50 -12.49
C PRO A 418 4.54 26.59 -12.52
N TYR A 419 3.90 26.36 -11.37
CA TYR A 419 2.48 26.65 -11.22
C TYR A 419 2.18 28.12 -11.52
N ASN A 420 1.15 28.38 -12.33
CA ASN A 420 0.82 29.73 -12.82
C ASN A 420 -0.57 30.21 -12.37
N GLY A 421 -0.96 29.91 -11.13
CA GLY A 421 -2.23 30.40 -10.57
C GLY A 421 -3.47 29.90 -11.31
N GLY A 422 -3.40 28.70 -11.90
CA GLY A 422 -4.47 28.14 -12.72
C GLY A 422 -4.56 28.73 -14.14
N ASN A 423 -3.65 29.63 -14.54
CA ASN A 423 -3.50 30.05 -15.93
C ASN A 423 -2.73 29.01 -16.75
N ALA A 424 -2.62 29.22 -18.07
CA ALA A 424 -1.85 28.36 -18.95
C ALA A 424 -0.40 28.17 -18.46
N LEU A 425 0.04 26.92 -18.43
CA LEU A 425 1.40 26.51 -18.06
C LEU A 425 2.33 26.66 -19.26
N ALA A 426 3.51 27.24 -19.04
CA ALA A 426 4.56 27.36 -20.04
C ALA A 426 5.65 26.32 -19.77
N PHE A 427 5.53 25.16 -20.41
CA PHE A 427 6.49 24.07 -20.27
C PHE A 427 7.78 24.37 -21.03
N ASN A 428 8.91 24.15 -20.36
CA ASN A 428 10.25 24.22 -20.93
C ASN A 428 10.85 22.81 -20.95
N SER A 429 11.42 22.44 -22.09
CA SER A 429 12.13 21.16 -22.23
C SER A 429 13.51 21.26 -21.58
N GLN A 430 13.89 20.23 -20.84
CA GLN A 430 15.20 20.06 -20.24
C GLN A 430 15.68 18.62 -20.41
N THR A 431 16.97 18.46 -20.71
CA THR A 431 17.61 17.14 -20.63
C THR A 431 17.78 16.76 -19.16
N PRO A 432 17.36 15.56 -18.71
CA PRO A 432 17.67 15.07 -17.37
C PRO A 432 19.17 15.11 -17.08
N VAL A 433 19.56 15.25 -15.81
CA VAL A 433 20.97 15.16 -15.38
C VAL A 433 21.60 13.82 -15.77
N GLU A 434 20.80 12.75 -15.75
CA GLU A 434 21.18 11.41 -16.15
C GLU A 434 21.48 11.28 -17.66
N GLY A 435 21.00 12.23 -18.47
CA GLY A 435 21.00 12.18 -19.94
C GLY A 435 19.61 11.86 -20.53
N ALA A 436 19.45 12.09 -21.84
CA ALA A 436 18.19 11.83 -22.54
C ALA A 436 17.84 10.34 -22.50
N GLY A 437 16.61 10.02 -22.04
CA GLY A 437 16.13 8.63 -21.90
C GLY A 437 16.83 7.81 -20.82
N ALA A 438 17.75 8.40 -20.06
CA ALA A 438 18.45 7.74 -18.97
C ALA A 438 17.69 7.93 -17.64
N PHE A 439 17.91 7.00 -16.71
CA PHE A 439 17.28 6.99 -15.39
C PHE A 439 18.30 6.71 -14.32
N THR A 440 18.15 7.36 -13.17
CA THR A 440 18.75 6.89 -11.93
C THR A 440 17.87 5.74 -11.43
N VAL A 441 18.48 4.57 -11.25
CA VAL A 441 17.79 3.36 -10.77
C VAL A 441 18.20 3.12 -9.33
N ALA A 442 17.20 2.89 -8.49
CA ALA A 442 17.39 2.53 -7.10
C ALA A 442 16.35 1.48 -6.70
N ASP A 443 16.77 0.53 -5.88
CA ASP A 443 15.96 -0.59 -5.41
C ASP A 443 15.86 -0.60 -3.89
N ASN A 444 14.72 -1.08 -3.38
CA ASN A 444 14.47 -1.13 -1.95
C ASN A 444 13.51 -2.27 -1.61
N GLU A 445 13.54 -2.66 -0.34
CA GLU A 445 12.52 -3.48 0.29
C GLU A 445 11.62 -2.60 1.17
N VAL A 446 10.37 -3.00 1.37
CA VAL A 446 9.39 -2.11 2.05
C VAL A 446 9.61 -2.02 3.56
N ALA A 447 10.32 -2.98 4.16
CA ALA A 447 10.58 -2.98 5.59
C ALA A 447 12.07 -3.00 5.88
N TYR A 448 12.54 -2.02 6.65
CA TYR A 448 13.89 -1.97 7.23
C TYR A 448 15.07 -1.75 6.29
N TYR A 449 14.80 -1.51 5.01
CA TYR A 449 15.82 -1.10 4.06
C TYR A 449 15.60 0.34 3.59
N THR A 450 16.69 1.00 3.25
CA THR A 450 16.72 2.18 2.40
C THR A 450 17.08 1.78 0.98
N LEU A 451 16.74 2.66 0.04
CA LEU A 451 17.17 2.53 -1.35
C LEU A 451 18.67 2.25 -1.44
N GLY A 452 19.03 1.30 -2.30
CA GLY A 452 20.40 1.01 -2.68
C GLY A 452 21.10 2.21 -3.33
N THR A 453 22.41 2.08 -3.52
CA THR A 453 23.21 3.16 -4.15
C THR A 453 22.68 3.45 -5.55
N ALA A 454 22.22 4.68 -5.77
CA ALA A 454 21.62 5.08 -7.03
C ALA A 454 22.64 5.00 -8.19
N GLY A 455 22.29 4.26 -9.24
CA GLY A 455 23.12 4.10 -10.44
C GLY A 455 22.43 4.67 -11.67
N VAL A 456 23.17 5.36 -12.54
CA VAL A 456 22.63 5.84 -13.81
C VAL A 456 22.55 4.67 -14.81
N MET A 457 21.36 4.37 -15.27
CA MET A 457 21.08 3.44 -16.36
C MET A 457 20.85 4.24 -17.66
N PRO A 458 21.76 4.16 -18.65
CA PRO A 458 21.55 4.78 -19.95
C PRO A 458 20.48 4.02 -20.75
N PRO A 459 19.87 4.65 -21.77
CA PRO A 459 19.06 3.92 -22.74
C PRO A 459 19.92 2.91 -23.54
N PRO A 460 19.31 1.89 -24.14
CA PRO A 460 20.05 0.88 -24.88
C PRO A 460 20.67 1.45 -26.17
N SER A 461 21.86 0.95 -26.51
CA SER A 461 22.51 1.25 -27.78
C SER A 461 21.76 0.58 -28.93
N ALA A 462 21.44 1.35 -29.97
CA ALA A 462 20.82 0.82 -31.18
C ALA A 462 21.65 -0.34 -31.78
N PRO A 463 21.02 -1.40 -32.31
CA PRO A 463 19.59 -1.55 -32.57
C PRO A 463 18.78 -2.16 -31.40
N SER A 464 19.36 -2.29 -30.20
CA SER A 464 18.64 -2.88 -29.07
C SER A 464 17.50 -1.98 -28.59
N THR A 465 16.36 -2.59 -28.27
CA THR A 465 15.18 -1.95 -27.66
C THR A 465 14.98 -2.38 -26.21
N SER A 466 15.93 -3.15 -25.66
CA SER A 466 15.93 -3.60 -24.28
C SER A 466 17.24 -3.24 -23.59
N GLN A 467 17.13 -2.73 -22.37
CA GLN A 467 18.23 -2.38 -21.49
C GLN A 467 18.25 -3.37 -20.32
N THR A 468 19.42 -3.92 -20.03
CA THR A 468 19.63 -4.69 -18.80
C THR A 468 20.34 -3.85 -17.75
N PHE A 469 20.02 -4.07 -16.48
CA PHE A 469 20.69 -3.43 -15.36
C PHE A 469 20.88 -4.41 -14.19
N THR A 470 21.87 -4.14 -13.36
CA THR A 470 22.10 -4.88 -12.11
C THR A 470 21.62 -4.00 -10.96
N PRO A 471 20.67 -4.45 -10.12
CA PRO A 471 20.23 -3.69 -8.94
C PRO A 471 21.41 -3.51 -7.96
N ALA A 472 21.42 -2.39 -7.24
CA ALA A 472 22.42 -2.13 -6.22
C ALA A 472 21.85 -2.60 -4.87
N PRO A 473 22.45 -3.59 -4.18
CA PRO A 473 21.83 -4.20 -3.00
C PRO A 473 21.25 -3.16 -2.01
N PRO A 474 19.99 -3.33 -1.55
CA PRO A 474 19.40 -2.45 -0.55
C PRO A 474 20.23 -2.41 0.73
N VAL A 475 20.20 -1.28 1.43
CA VAL A 475 20.97 -1.07 2.67
C VAL A 475 20.05 -1.10 3.87
N LEU A 476 20.38 -1.87 4.91
CA LEU A 476 19.60 -1.90 6.15
C LEU A 476 19.57 -0.51 6.82
N LEU A 477 18.41 -0.15 7.37
CA LEU A 477 18.24 1.03 8.21
C LEU A 477 19.20 0.99 9.40
N SER A 478 19.61 2.17 9.86
CA SER A 478 20.40 2.30 11.09
C SER A 478 19.66 1.63 12.27
N GLY A 479 20.37 0.78 13.01
CA GLY A 479 19.81 0.02 14.12
C GLY A 479 19.12 -1.29 13.73
N VAL A 480 19.13 -1.67 12.45
CA VAL A 480 18.67 -2.97 11.96
C VAL A 480 19.88 -3.79 11.50
N GLN A 481 19.89 -5.08 11.84
CA GLN A 481 20.90 -6.03 11.41
C GLN A 481 20.31 -7.16 10.56
N SER A 482 21.20 -7.84 9.84
CA SER A 482 20.87 -9.04 9.08
C SER A 482 20.76 -10.23 10.04
N GLY A 483 19.57 -10.85 10.09
CA GLY A 483 19.27 -12.01 10.91
C GLY A 483 19.18 -13.31 10.12
N THR A 484 19.11 -14.41 10.87
CA THR A 484 19.00 -15.78 10.35
C THR A 484 17.84 -16.52 11.01
N ILE A 485 17.00 -17.15 10.20
CA ILE A 485 15.97 -18.09 10.68
C ILE A 485 16.40 -19.50 10.29
N ASN A 486 16.70 -20.33 11.29
CA ASN A 486 16.99 -21.75 11.08
C ASN A 486 15.66 -22.51 11.00
N VAL A 487 15.38 -23.10 9.84
CA VAL A 487 14.11 -23.77 9.56
C VAL A 487 14.32 -25.28 9.56
N THR A 488 13.38 -26.01 10.19
CA THR A 488 13.24 -27.46 10.04
C THR A 488 11.79 -27.79 9.69
N LEU A 489 11.57 -28.45 8.55
CA LEU A 489 10.26 -28.87 8.07
C LEU A 489 10.17 -30.39 8.05
N ALA A 490 9.18 -30.95 8.77
CA ALA A 490 8.84 -32.36 8.73
C ALA A 490 7.68 -32.59 7.78
N PHE A 491 7.93 -33.24 6.66
CA PHE A 491 6.94 -33.62 5.66
C PHE A 491 6.45 -35.05 5.94
N SER A 492 5.14 -35.28 5.89
CA SER A 492 4.57 -36.60 6.13
C SER A 492 3.35 -36.84 5.25
N GLY A 493 3.31 -37.98 4.56
CA GLY A 493 2.14 -38.37 3.76
C GLY A 493 1.96 -37.52 2.49
N ILE A 494 3.02 -36.89 1.99
CA ILE A 494 2.97 -36.09 0.75
C ILE A 494 2.49 -36.99 -0.40
N GLY A 495 1.36 -36.59 -1.01
CA GLY A 495 0.69 -37.32 -2.07
C GLY A 495 1.29 -37.02 -3.44
N VAL A 496 0.52 -36.37 -4.31
CA VAL A 496 0.94 -36.01 -5.69
C VAL A 496 1.74 -34.70 -5.77
N ASP A 497 1.83 -33.96 -4.67
CA ASP A 497 2.58 -32.71 -4.61
C ASP A 497 4.05 -32.99 -4.91
N ASN A 498 4.58 -32.32 -5.93
CA ASN A 498 5.97 -32.46 -6.36
C ASN A 498 6.64 -31.11 -6.58
N GLN A 499 6.10 -30.05 -6.00
CA GLN A 499 6.69 -28.72 -5.93
C GLN A 499 6.42 -28.14 -4.54
N CYS A 500 7.35 -27.35 -4.00
CA CYS A 500 7.28 -26.83 -2.65
C CYS A 500 8.00 -25.49 -2.52
N GLU A 501 7.34 -24.52 -1.91
CA GLU A 501 7.96 -23.26 -1.51
C GLU A 501 7.60 -22.93 -0.07
N LEU A 502 8.59 -22.70 0.79
CA LEU A 502 8.36 -21.98 2.03
C LEU A 502 8.24 -20.49 1.69
N VAL A 503 7.21 -19.84 2.21
CA VAL A 503 7.06 -18.39 2.18
C VAL A 503 7.24 -17.84 3.58
N LEU A 504 8.19 -16.91 3.72
CA LEU A 504 8.28 -16.02 4.88
C LEU A 504 7.47 -14.76 4.58
N ALA A 505 6.52 -14.43 5.46
CA ALA A 505 5.58 -13.35 5.27
C ALA A 505 5.59 -12.37 6.45
N ARG A 506 5.22 -11.12 6.18
CA ARG A 506 5.02 -10.07 7.18
C ARG A 506 3.94 -9.13 6.68
N PHE A 507 2.86 -8.99 7.46
CA PHE A 507 1.77 -8.03 7.20
C PHE A 507 1.19 -8.14 5.79
N ALA A 508 0.80 -9.35 5.39
CA ALA A 508 0.28 -9.63 4.04
C ALA A 508 1.29 -9.45 2.88
N ALA A 509 2.55 -9.14 3.18
CA ALA A 509 3.64 -9.14 2.20
C ALA A 509 4.49 -10.42 2.30
N ILE A 510 4.89 -10.95 1.15
CA ILE A 510 6.01 -11.91 1.08
C ILE A 510 7.30 -11.14 1.35
N VAL A 511 8.13 -11.68 2.24
CA VAL A 511 9.45 -11.14 2.61
C VAL A 511 10.54 -11.91 1.87
N ASP A 512 10.51 -13.23 1.98
CA ASP A 512 11.49 -14.12 1.36
C ASP A 512 10.85 -15.48 1.08
N THR A 513 11.48 -16.27 0.23
CA THR A 513 10.99 -17.60 -0.16
C THR A 513 12.13 -18.61 -0.23
N TYR A 514 11.80 -19.89 -0.07
CA TYR A 514 12.77 -20.97 -0.21
C TYR A 514 12.15 -22.17 -0.94
N ASP A 515 12.78 -22.60 -2.03
CA ASP A 515 12.40 -23.82 -2.74
C ASP A 515 12.73 -25.06 -1.87
N CYS A 516 11.67 -25.67 -1.34
CA CYS A 516 11.74 -26.87 -0.51
C CYS A 516 11.41 -28.15 -1.28
N HIS A 517 11.34 -28.12 -2.60
CA HIS A 517 10.90 -29.26 -3.41
C HIS A 517 11.75 -30.51 -3.15
N SER A 518 13.06 -30.34 -2.98
CA SER A 518 14.01 -31.43 -2.70
C SER A 518 13.70 -32.22 -1.42
N PHE A 519 12.87 -31.69 -0.51
CA PHE A 519 12.45 -32.38 0.71
C PHE A 519 11.18 -33.21 0.55
N LEU A 520 10.46 -33.10 -0.56
CA LEU A 520 9.25 -33.91 -0.79
C LEU A 520 9.63 -35.37 -1.07
N SER A 521 9.14 -36.30 -0.26
CA SER A 521 9.27 -37.73 -0.54
C SER A 521 8.17 -38.18 -1.50
N THR A 522 8.51 -38.75 -2.65
CA THR A 522 7.54 -39.16 -3.68
C THR A 522 6.63 -40.34 -3.30
N ASN A 523 6.77 -40.94 -2.10
CA ASN A 523 6.09 -42.19 -1.74
C ASN A 523 5.62 -42.27 -0.27
N GLY A 524 4.99 -41.21 0.26
CA GLY A 524 4.30 -41.28 1.56
C GLY A 524 5.19 -41.49 2.80
N GLY A 525 6.51 -41.31 2.66
CA GLY A 525 7.45 -41.36 3.78
C GLY A 525 7.40 -40.10 4.64
N THR A 526 8.10 -40.15 5.78
CA THR A 526 8.42 -38.95 6.56
C THR A 526 9.80 -38.48 6.14
N ASN A 527 9.92 -37.23 5.69
CA ASN A 527 11.20 -36.60 5.39
C ASN A 527 11.34 -35.30 6.17
N THR A 528 12.55 -34.99 6.63
CA THR A 528 12.84 -33.75 7.35
C THR A 528 13.90 -32.98 6.60
N GLY A 529 13.56 -31.77 6.17
CA GLY A 529 14.49 -30.82 5.58
C GLY A 529 14.89 -29.74 6.57
N SER A 530 16.16 -29.36 6.58
CA SER A 530 16.66 -28.23 7.37
C SER A 530 17.46 -27.28 6.49
N PHE A 531 17.24 -25.97 6.67
CA PHE A 531 17.89 -24.90 5.93
C PHE A 531 17.87 -23.60 6.74
N ALA A 532 18.50 -22.54 6.22
CA ALA A 532 18.51 -21.23 6.86
C ALA A 532 18.06 -20.15 5.86
N LEU A 533 17.13 -19.31 6.31
CA LEU A 533 16.84 -18.03 5.65
C LEU A 533 17.79 -16.98 6.25
N ASN A 534 18.48 -16.24 5.40
CA ASN A 534 19.47 -15.23 5.80
C ASN A 534 19.06 -13.86 5.26
N GLY A 535 19.60 -12.78 5.82
CA GLY A 535 19.25 -11.44 5.36
C GLY A 535 17.93 -10.94 5.92
N VAL A 536 17.26 -11.70 6.78
CA VAL A 536 15.96 -11.30 7.35
C VAL A 536 16.19 -10.17 8.36
N PRO A 537 15.54 -9.01 8.22
CA PRO A 537 15.74 -7.90 9.16
C PRO A 537 15.48 -8.31 10.62
N ALA A 538 16.40 -7.91 11.48
CA ALA A 538 16.38 -8.27 12.89
C ALA A 538 16.94 -7.14 13.77
N GLY A 539 16.55 -7.14 15.04
CA GLY A 539 17.17 -6.30 16.07
C GLY A 539 18.08 -7.12 16.98
N ASP A 540 18.60 -6.48 18.03
CA ASP A 540 19.31 -7.15 19.12
C ASP A 540 18.76 -6.74 20.48
N SER A 541 19.30 -7.34 21.54
CA SER A 541 18.89 -7.07 22.91
C SER A 541 19.10 -5.62 23.37
N ALA A 542 20.05 -4.89 22.77
CA ALA A 542 20.34 -3.49 23.06
C ALA A 542 19.57 -2.52 22.13
N MET A 543 19.30 -2.93 20.90
CA MET A 543 18.56 -2.19 19.88
C MET A 543 17.45 -3.06 19.28
N PRO A 544 16.30 -3.20 19.97
CA PRO A 544 15.17 -3.92 19.40
C PRO A 544 14.61 -3.20 18.17
N VAL A 545 14.28 -3.96 17.13
CA VAL A 545 13.67 -3.44 15.90
C VAL A 545 12.16 -3.66 15.97
N PRO A 546 11.35 -2.60 16.15
CA PRO A 546 9.91 -2.75 16.30
C PRO A 546 9.27 -3.32 15.03
N GLY A 547 8.40 -4.33 15.19
CA GLY A 547 7.72 -5.00 14.10
C GLY A 547 8.54 -6.06 13.35
N ALA A 548 9.78 -6.37 13.74
CA ALA A 548 10.59 -7.43 13.13
C ALA A 548 10.15 -8.82 13.63
N TYR A 549 8.91 -9.16 13.33
CA TYR A 549 8.36 -10.50 13.51
C TYR A 549 7.71 -10.98 12.22
N TYR A 550 7.76 -12.28 11.99
CA TYR A 550 7.46 -12.89 10.71
C TYR A 550 6.55 -14.10 10.88
N TYR A 551 5.82 -14.42 9.83
CA TYR A 551 4.98 -15.62 9.73
C TYR A 551 5.52 -16.49 8.61
N ALA A 552 5.17 -17.77 8.62
CA ALA A 552 5.60 -18.66 7.57
C ALA A 552 4.50 -19.64 7.18
N TYR A 553 4.46 -20.00 5.91
CA TYR A 553 3.60 -21.05 5.38
C TYR A 553 4.31 -21.78 4.24
N VAL A 554 3.85 -23.00 3.95
CA VAL A 554 4.37 -23.80 2.85
C VAL A 554 3.32 -23.86 1.74
N ARG A 555 3.74 -23.57 0.51
CA ARG A 555 2.98 -23.79 -0.73
C ARG A 555 3.36 -25.15 -1.28
N LEU A 556 2.38 -25.96 -1.67
CA LEU A 556 2.57 -27.26 -2.30
C LEU A 556 1.68 -27.35 -3.53
N TRP A 557 2.17 -27.98 -4.60
CA TRP A 557 1.35 -28.26 -5.78
C TRP A 557 1.95 -29.37 -6.63
N GLN A 558 1.18 -29.81 -7.63
CA GLN A 558 1.65 -30.68 -8.69
C GLN A 558 2.07 -29.85 -9.91
N ALA A 559 3.31 -30.04 -10.37
CA ALA A 559 3.87 -29.37 -11.53
C ALA A 559 2.96 -29.50 -12.76
N GLY A 560 2.76 -28.37 -13.46
CA GLY A 560 1.88 -28.28 -14.63
C GLY A 560 0.38 -28.24 -14.29
N HIS A 561 0.02 -28.39 -13.02
CA HIS A 561 -1.34 -28.30 -12.49
C HIS A 561 -1.42 -27.36 -11.29
N GLY A 562 -0.48 -26.41 -11.17
CA GLY A 562 -0.36 -25.52 -10.02
C GLY A 562 -1.68 -24.86 -9.63
N ALA A 563 -2.41 -24.32 -10.60
CA ALA A 563 -3.70 -23.66 -10.35
C ALA A 563 -4.78 -24.54 -9.72
N ALA A 564 -4.82 -25.83 -10.06
CA ALA A 564 -5.85 -26.75 -9.58
C ALA A 564 -5.45 -27.51 -8.32
N THR A 565 -4.14 -27.56 -8.00
CA THR A 565 -3.59 -28.42 -6.95
C THR A 565 -2.87 -27.66 -5.84
N ARG A 566 -2.77 -26.33 -5.95
CA ARG A 566 -2.13 -25.49 -4.92
C ARG A 566 -2.78 -25.71 -3.56
N ARG A 567 -1.96 -26.08 -2.58
CA ARG A 567 -2.31 -26.15 -1.16
C ARG A 567 -1.41 -25.21 -0.36
N ILE A 568 -2.00 -24.48 0.58
CA ILE A 568 -1.28 -23.66 1.56
C ILE A 568 -1.33 -24.35 2.93
N VAL A 569 -0.17 -24.57 3.53
CA VAL A 569 -0.02 -25.13 4.88
C VAL A 569 0.57 -24.05 5.79
N PRO A 570 -0.25 -23.35 6.61
CA PRO A 570 0.25 -22.35 7.54
C PRO A 570 1.10 -23.01 8.64
N LEU A 571 2.24 -22.40 8.97
CA LEU A 571 3.05 -22.80 10.10
C LEU A 571 2.59 -22.03 11.36
N PRO A 572 2.54 -22.68 12.53
CA PRO A 572 1.97 -22.08 13.73
C PRO A 572 2.87 -20.98 14.32
N GLY A 573 2.24 -19.95 14.87
CA GLY A 573 2.91 -18.87 15.61
C GLY A 573 3.59 -17.84 14.71
N PHE A 574 4.46 -17.05 15.32
CA PHE A 574 5.31 -16.08 14.64
C PHE A 574 6.77 -16.24 15.08
N ILE A 575 7.67 -15.81 14.22
CA ILE A 575 9.11 -15.83 14.40
C ILE A 575 9.51 -14.44 14.86
N ASP A 576 9.96 -14.31 16.11
CA ASP A 576 10.31 -13.01 16.71
C ASP A 576 11.80 -12.71 16.56
N LEU A 577 12.13 -11.73 15.73
CA LEU A 577 13.48 -11.22 15.54
C LEU A 577 13.62 -9.79 16.07
N ARG A 578 12.65 -9.29 16.85
CA ARG A 578 12.68 -7.90 17.34
C ARG A 578 13.91 -7.63 18.19
N SER A 579 14.30 -8.55 19.06
CA SER A 579 15.43 -8.37 20.00
C SER A 579 16.51 -9.44 19.86
N THR A 580 16.57 -10.13 18.72
CA THR A 580 17.54 -11.20 18.44
C THR A 580 17.82 -11.28 16.94
N SER A 581 19.08 -11.55 16.55
CA SER A 581 19.47 -11.82 15.16
C SER A 581 19.23 -13.25 14.71
N ALA A 582 18.82 -14.15 15.61
CA ALA A 582 18.61 -15.55 15.26
C ALA A 582 17.32 -16.10 15.87
N ALA A 583 16.60 -16.89 15.08
CA ALA A 583 15.42 -17.63 15.53
C ALA A 583 15.38 -19.03 14.89
N THR A 584 14.50 -19.89 15.42
CA THR A 584 14.23 -21.22 14.88
C THR A 584 12.75 -21.34 14.52
N LEU A 585 12.48 -21.93 13.37
CA LEU A 585 11.14 -22.29 12.90
C LEU A 585 11.07 -23.80 12.71
N ASN A 586 10.22 -24.48 13.47
CA ASN A 586 9.93 -25.90 13.28
C ASN A 586 8.51 -26.06 12.76
N GLY A 587 8.35 -26.68 11.60
CA GLY A 587 7.05 -26.85 10.93
C GLY A 587 6.74 -28.31 10.64
N SER A 588 5.46 -28.66 10.66
CA SER A 588 4.96 -29.94 10.15
C SER A 588 4.11 -29.68 8.92
N VAL A 589 4.38 -30.43 7.86
CA VAL A 589 3.75 -30.30 6.56
C VAL A 589 3.08 -31.63 6.22
N PRO A 590 1.80 -31.81 6.60
CA PRO A 590 1.06 -33.02 6.28
C PRO A 590 0.69 -33.03 4.79
N GLY A 591 0.52 -34.24 4.24
CA GLY A 591 -0.16 -34.48 2.98
C GLY A 591 -1.63 -34.07 2.99
N ALA A 592 -2.24 -34.10 1.80
CA ALA A 592 -3.67 -33.87 1.62
C ALA A 592 -4.53 -35.01 2.19
#